data_AF-A0A9E4WVB4-F1
#
_entry.id   AF-A0A9E4WVB4-F1
#
_cell.length_a   1.000
_cell.length_b   1.000
_cell.length_c   1.000
_cell.angle_alpha   90.00
_cell.angle_beta   90.00
_cell.angle_gamma   90.00
#
_symmetry.space_group_name_H-M   'P 1'
#
loop_
_entity.id
_entity.type
_entity.pdbx_description
1 polymer ?
#
loop_
_entity_poly.entity_id
_entity_poly.type
_entity_poly.pdbx_seq_one_letter_code
_entity_poly.pdbx_strand_id
1 'polypeptide(L)'
;MAEQVGHDYRKAGLTPKQVAMLEFAEFLTVSPSSVTREHVQELRNAGWTDEDVIDIVHITAYFNYMVRVADGLGIELQEERGWEPNAEKLEFKAETAAKV
;
A
#
# COMPACT_ATOMS: atom_id res chain seq x y z
N MET A 1 1.69 9.46 12.11
CA MET A 1 1.60 9.60 10.64
C MET A 1 0.82 8.45 10.01
N ALA A 2 1.25 7.18 10.14
CA ALA A 2 0.52 6.04 9.56
C ALA A 2 -0.94 5.92 10.03
N GLU A 3 -1.21 6.15 11.31
CA GLU A 3 -2.56 6.14 11.87
C GLU A 3 -3.47 7.23 11.27
N GLN A 4 -2.95 8.43 11.06
CA GLN A 4 -3.68 9.55 10.44
C GLN A 4 -4.00 9.27 8.97
N VAL A 5 -3.06 8.65 8.24
CA VAL A 5 -3.26 8.21 6.86
C VAL A 5 -4.36 7.16 6.78
N GLY A 6 -4.37 6.20 7.72
CA GLY A 6 -5.39 5.15 7.78
C GLY A 6 -6.80 5.68 8.05
N HIS A 7 -6.94 6.77 8.81
CA HIS A 7 -8.24 7.37 9.09
C HIS A 7 -8.74 8.26 7.93
N ASP A 8 -7.92 9.19 7.44
CA ASP A 8 -8.24 10.04 6.29
C ASP A 8 -6.95 10.62 5.69
N TYR A 9 -6.42 9.92 4.68
CA TYR A 9 -5.16 10.31 4.04
C TYR A 9 -5.19 11.69 3.37
N ARG A 10 -6.37 12.21 3.02
CA ARG A 10 -6.52 13.53 2.40
C ARG A 10 -6.24 14.65 3.40
N LYS A 11 -6.35 14.38 4.70
CA LYS A 11 -6.05 15.33 5.79
C LYS A 11 -4.70 15.08 6.46
N ALA A 12 -3.92 14.11 5.99
CA ALA A 12 -2.69 13.67 6.65
C ALA A 12 -1.43 14.51 6.30
N GLY A 13 -1.59 15.68 5.66
CA GLY A 13 -0.45 16.54 5.30
C GLY A 13 0.47 15.93 4.23
N LEU A 14 -0.07 15.05 3.39
CA LEU A 14 0.68 14.38 2.32
C LEU A 14 0.93 15.30 1.13
N THR A 15 1.98 15.00 0.37
CA THR A 15 2.24 15.69 -0.89
C THR A 15 1.16 15.36 -1.93
N PRO A 16 0.89 16.25 -2.92
CA PRO A 16 -0.05 15.94 -3.99
C PRO A 16 0.26 14.63 -4.72
N LYS A 17 1.56 14.33 -4.91
CA LYS A 17 2.03 13.07 -5.50
C LYS A 17 1.61 11.83 -4.68
N GLN A 18 1.72 11.89 -3.35
CA GLN A 18 1.29 10.82 -2.46
C GLN A 18 -0.24 10.69 -2.36
N VAL A 19 -0.96 11.81 -2.39
CA VAL A 19 -2.43 11.80 -2.41
C VAL A 19 -2.94 11.10 -3.67
N ALA A 20 -2.41 11.44 -4.86
CA ALA A 20 -2.80 10.80 -6.12
C ALA A 20 -2.55 9.28 -6.11
N MET A 21 -1.46 8.82 -5.50
CA MET A 21 -1.18 7.39 -5.31
C MET A 21 -2.27 6.71 -4.46
N LEU A 22 -2.68 7.33 -3.35
CA LEU A 22 -3.67 6.76 -2.44
C LEU A 22 -5.08 6.83 -3.02
N GLU A 23 -5.41 7.86 -3.80
CA GLU A 23 -6.66 7.96 -4.56
C GLU A 23 -6.78 6.83 -5.58
N PHE A 24 -5.70 6.54 -6.31
CA PHE A 24 -5.67 5.39 -7.20
C PHE A 24 -5.81 4.06 -6.45
N ALA A 25 -5.11 3.89 -5.32
CA ALA A 25 -5.18 2.67 -4.52
C ALA A 25 -6.59 2.42 -3.93
N GLU A 26 -7.25 3.48 -3.48
CA GLU A 26 -8.65 3.46 -3.03
C GLU A 26 -9.58 3.07 -4.20
N PHE A 27 -9.41 3.70 -5.37
CA PHE A 27 -10.22 3.40 -6.55
C PHE A 27 -10.06 1.96 -7.03
N LEU A 28 -8.82 1.46 -7.13
CA LEU A 28 -8.53 0.07 -7.51
C LEU A 28 -9.12 -0.94 -6.51
N THR A 29 -9.20 -0.56 -5.23
CA THR A 29 -9.83 -1.39 -4.19
C THR A 29 -11.34 -1.50 -4.34
N VAL A 30 -12.00 -0.37 -4.59
CA VAL A 30 -13.48 -0.28 -4.60
C VAL A 30 -14.08 -0.59 -5.97
N SER A 31 -13.40 -0.25 -7.07
CA SER A 31 -13.91 -0.36 -8.44
C SER A 31 -12.85 -0.88 -9.43
N PRO A 32 -12.23 -2.06 -9.17
CA PRO A 32 -11.14 -2.58 -9.99
C PRO A 32 -11.51 -2.78 -11.46
N SER A 33 -12.76 -3.14 -11.77
CA SER A 33 -13.25 -3.34 -13.14
C SER A 33 -13.44 -2.04 -13.93
N SER A 34 -13.40 -0.89 -13.26
CA SER A 34 -13.56 0.44 -13.86
C SER A 34 -12.23 1.16 -14.09
N VAL A 35 -11.10 0.52 -13.80
CA VAL A 35 -9.78 1.09 -14.07
C VAL A 35 -9.56 1.23 -15.56
N THR A 36 -9.06 2.41 -15.95
CA THR A 36 -8.77 2.76 -17.34
C THR A 36 -7.37 3.35 -17.47
N ARG A 37 -6.95 3.64 -18.71
CA ARG A 37 -5.66 4.26 -19.01
C ARG A 37 -5.52 5.65 -18.37
N GLU A 38 -6.63 6.38 -18.23
CA GLU A 38 -6.66 7.73 -17.68
C GLU A 38 -6.14 7.76 -16.24
N HIS A 39 -6.52 6.78 -15.41
CA HIS A 39 -6.04 6.65 -14.03
C HIS A 39 -4.52 6.45 -13.95
N VAL A 40 -3.95 5.65 -14.86
CA VAL A 40 -2.49 5.48 -14.98
C VAL A 40 -1.84 6.80 -15.42
N GLN A 41 -2.48 7.54 -16.33
CA GLN A 41 -1.97 8.82 -16.79
C GLN A 41 -2.00 9.88 -15.68
N GLU A 42 -3.00 9.87 -14.80
CA GLU A 42 -3.08 10.75 -13.64
C GLU A 42 -1.90 10.53 -12.68
N LEU A 43 -1.52 9.28 -12.41
CA LEU A 43 -0.33 8.97 -11.60
C LEU A 43 0.95 9.50 -12.26
N ARG A 44 1.10 9.32 -13.58
CA ARG A 44 2.24 9.87 -14.32
C ARG A 44 2.28 11.40 -14.27
N ASN A 45 1.14 12.06 -14.41
CA ASN A 45 1.02 13.51 -14.32
C ASN A 45 1.37 14.02 -12.91
N ALA A 46 1.13 13.22 -11.87
CA ALA A 46 1.57 13.49 -10.50
C ALA A 46 3.08 13.24 -10.27
N GLY A 47 3.80 12.75 -11.28
CA GLY A 47 5.25 12.56 -11.28
C GLY A 47 5.71 11.17 -10.86
N TRP A 48 4.85 10.15 -10.90
CA TRP A 48 5.23 8.75 -10.76
C TRP A 48 5.81 8.18 -12.05
N THR A 49 6.85 7.37 -11.94
CA THR A 49 7.42 6.63 -13.07
C THR A 49 6.56 5.40 -13.39
N ASP A 50 6.78 4.77 -14.55
CA ASP A 50 6.07 3.53 -14.90
C ASP A 50 6.37 2.38 -13.93
N GLU A 51 7.61 2.30 -13.43
CA GLU A 51 8.01 1.34 -12.41
C GLU A 51 7.24 1.58 -11.11
N ASP A 52 7.15 2.84 -10.65
CA ASP A 52 6.36 3.20 -9.47
C ASP A 52 4.87 2.83 -9.63
N VAL A 53 4.29 3.07 -10.81
CA VAL A 53 2.87 2.73 -11.06
C VAL A 53 2.64 1.23 -10.98
N ILE A 54 3.56 0.43 -11.52
CA ILE A 54 3.50 -1.04 -11.42
C ILE A 54 3.52 -1.47 -9.95
N ASP A 55 4.41 -0.89 -9.14
CA ASP A 55 4.51 -1.20 -7.72
C ASP A 55 3.24 -0.80 -6.94
N ILE A 56 2.68 0.38 -7.23
CA ILE A 56 1.42 0.85 -6.64
C ILE A 56 0.29 -0.14 -6.93
N VAL A 57 0.16 -0.59 -8.19
CA VAL A 57 -0.85 -1.58 -8.59
C VAL A 57 -0.62 -2.91 -7.90
N HIS A 58 0.62 -3.42 -7.91
CA HIS A 58 0.95 -4.71 -7.30
C HIS A 58 0.66 -4.75 -5.81
N ILE A 59 1.13 -3.76 -5.04
CA ILE A 59 0.92 -3.71 -3.60
C ILE A 59 -0.57 -3.60 -3.29
N THR A 60 -1.29 -2.72 -3.99
CA THR A 60 -2.74 -2.56 -3.81
C THR A 60 -3.49 -3.86 -4.11
N ALA A 61 -3.18 -4.53 -5.23
CA ALA A 61 -3.81 -5.78 -5.62
C ALA A 61 -3.51 -6.93 -4.65
N TYR A 62 -2.26 -7.00 -4.15
CA TYR A 62 -1.84 -8.03 -3.21
C TYR A 62 -2.60 -7.95 -1.88
N PHE A 63 -2.71 -6.76 -1.29
CA PHE A 63 -3.53 -6.56 -0.09
C PHE A 63 -5.00 -6.86 -0.34
N ASN A 64 -5.52 -6.44 -1.50
CA ASN A 64 -6.89 -6.75 -1.90
C ASN A 64 -7.18 -8.26 -1.97
N TYR A 65 -6.24 -9.06 -2.48
CA TYR A 65 -6.35 -10.51 -2.47
C TYR A 65 -6.36 -11.07 -1.04
N MET A 66 -5.39 -10.68 -0.21
CA MET A 66 -5.27 -11.19 1.17
C MET A 66 -6.50 -10.87 2.02
N VAL A 67 -7.01 -9.64 1.95
CA VAL A 67 -8.21 -9.22 2.68
C VAL A 67 -9.41 -10.07 2.25
N ARG A 68 -9.58 -10.33 0.96
CA ARG A 68 -10.68 -11.19 0.45
C ARG A 68 -10.55 -12.65 0.90
N VAL A 69 -9.32 -13.17 1.02
CA VAL A 69 -9.09 -14.52 1.58
C VAL A 69 -9.46 -14.54 3.06
N ALA A 70 -9.03 -13.54 3.83
CA ALA A 70 -9.34 -13.43 5.24
C ALA A 70 -10.85 -13.31 5.48
N ASP A 71 -11.52 -12.38 4.79
CA ASP A 71 -12.96 -12.16 4.87
C ASP A 71 -13.74 -13.41 4.44
N GLY A 72 -13.34 -14.04 3.34
CA GLY A 72 -13.98 -15.24 2.81
C GLY A 72 -13.88 -16.47 3.72
N LEU A 73 -12.87 -16.51 4.60
CA LEU A 73 -12.66 -17.57 5.58
C LEU A 73 -13.09 -17.18 7.01
N GLY A 74 -13.55 -15.95 7.23
CA GLY A 74 -13.93 -15.45 8.56
C GLY A 74 -12.74 -15.33 9.52
N ILE A 75 -11.55 -15.00 9.02
CA ILE A 75 -10.35 -14.81 9.85
C ILE A 75 -10.49 -13.52 10.65
N GLU A 76 -10.47 -13.61 11.97
CA GLU A 76 -10.41 -12.45 12.86
C GLU A 76 -8.97 -11.93 12.97
N LEU A 77 -8.82 -10.61 12.93
CA LEU A 77 -7.53 -9.97 13.20
C LEU A 77 -7.18 -10.17 14.67
N GLN A 78 -6.00 -10.72 14.94
CA GLN A 78 -5.47 -10.78 16.31
C GLN A 78 -5.20 -9.35 16.81
N GLU A 79 -5.53 -9.08 18.07
CA GLU A 79 -5.30 -7.75 18.69
C GLU A 79 -3.82 -7.38 18.72
N GLU A 80 -2.95 -8.38 18.96
CA GLU A 80 -1.50 -8.24 18.79
C GLU A 80 -1.09 -8.68 17.39
N ARG A 81 -0.23 -7.91 16.75
CA ARG A 81 0.26 -8.24 15.41
C ARG A 81 1.31 -9.37 15.46
N GLY A 82 1.79 -9.74 16.64
CA GLY A 82 2.69 -10.87 16.91
C GLY A 82 4.17 -10.59 16.60
N TRP A 83 4.53 -9.38 16.20
CA TRP A 83 5.91 -8.97 15.89
C TRP A 83 6.50 -7.99 16.91
N GLU A 84 5.69 -7.47 17.82
CA GLU A 84 6.08 -6.56 18.90
C GLU A 84 7.24 -7.16 19.76
N PRO A 85 7.21 -8.44 20.16
CA PRO A 85 8.33 -9.05 20.90
C PRO A 85 9.59 -9.28 20.05
N ASN A 86 9.48 -9.20 18.73
CA ASN A 86 10.58 -9.41 17.79
C ASN A 86 11.20 -8.10 17.29
N ALA A 87 10.57 -6.94 17.57
CA ALA A 87 11.08 -5.64 17.16
C ALA A 87 12.49 -5.36 17.72
N GLU A 88 12.75 -5.77 18.97
CA GLU A 88 14.06 -5.64 19.61
C GLU A 88 15.13 -6.55 19.00
N LYS A 89 14.72 -7.60 18.26
CA LYS A 89 15.62 -8.54 17.57
C LYS A 89 15.90 -8.14 16.13
N LEU A 90 15.25 -7.08 15.63
CA LEU A 90 15.49 -6.52 14.30
C LEU A 90 16.81 -5.72 14.30
N GLU A 91 17.94 -6.42 14.35
CA GLU A 91 19.23 -5.83 14.01
C GLU A 91 19.44 -5.96 12.49
N PHE A 92 19.31 -4.86 11.76
CA PHE A 92 19.77 -4.80 10.37
C PHE A 92 21.31 -4.81 10.38
N LYS A 93 21.90 -6.00 10.24
CA LYS A 93 23.36 -6.14 10.12
C LYS A 93 23.80 -5.50 8.80
N ALA A 94 24.32 -4.28 8.88
CA ALA A 94 24.78 -3.47 7.76
C ALA A 94 25.79 -4.18 6.84
N GLU A 95 26.41 -5.26 7.29
CA GLU A 95 27.37 -6.08 6.55
C GLU A 95 26.74 -7.18 5.68
N THR A 96 25.42 -7.26 5.60
CA THR A 96 24.79 -8.23 4.68
C THR A 96 24.92 -7.70 3.26
N ALA A 97 25.95 -8.16 2.54
CA ALA A 97 26.13 -7.87 1.12
C ALA A 97 24.81 -8.12 0.39
N ALA A 98 24.38 -7.15 -0.43
CA ALA A 98 23.21 -7.30 -1.27
C ALA A 98 23.35 -8.61 -2.06
N LYS A 99 22.39 -9.52 -1.91
CA LYS A 99 22.37 -10.74 -2.72
C LYS A 99 22.12 -10.29 -4.15
N VAL A 100 23.17 -10.38 -4.97
CA VAL A 100 23.12 -10.23 -6.43
C VAL A 100 22.21 -11.30 -7.01
#